data_AF-A0A483CUM5-F1
#
_entry.id   AF-A0A483CUM5-F1
#
_cell.length_a   1.000
_cell.length_b   1.000
_cell.length_c   1.000
_cell.angle_alpha   90.00
_cell.angle_beta   90.00
_cell.angle_gamma   90.00
#
_symmetry.space_group_name_H-M   'P 1'
#
loop_
_entity.id
_entity.type
_entity.pdbx_description
1 polymer ?
#
loop_
_entity_poly.entity_id
_entity_poly.type
_entity_poly.pdbx_seq_one_letter_code
_entity_poly.pdbx_strand_id
1 'polypeptide(L)'
;MKPEDRKIIDEFRARADGMSDDILAETEEWLGTVPFIFKLMRERPESFAFSVLGDYHTARPPHLDAKTAELVAIAAAAGAGADKCVKVHVGAALKEGATRDEILDTILIAGVMGKTRILAPALRAFQDSF
;
A
#
# COMPACT_ATOMS: atom_id res chain seq x y z
N MET A 1 -6.97 -8.16 -28.40
CA MET A 1 -6.43 -6.80 -28.31
C MET A 1 -6.09 -6.32 -29.71
N LYS A 2 -6.46 -5.10 -30.08
CA LYS A 2 -6.22 -4.61 -31.45
C LYS A 2 -4.71 -4.40 -31.66
N PRO A 3 -4.21 -4.46 -32.92
CA PRO A 3 -2.79 -4.24 -33.20
C PRO A 3 -2.27 -2.88 -32.69
N GLU A 4 -3.10 -1.85 -32.75
CA GLU A 4 -2.81 -0.49 -32.26
C GLU A 4 -2.59 -0.45 -30.74
N ASP A 5 -3.48 -1.11 -29.98
CA ASP A 5 -3.36 -1.23 -28.52
C ASP A 5 -2.08 -1.96 -28.09
N ARG A 6 -1.68 -3.00 -28.86
CA ARG A 6 -0.44 -3.75 -28.59
C ARG A 6 0.79 -2.87 -28.75
N LYS A 7 0.82 -2.05 -29.80
CA LYS A 7 1.91 -1.11 -30.04
C LYS A 7 2.06 -0.10 -28.90
N ILE A 8 0.95 0.44 -28.39
CA ILE A 8 0.96 1.39 -27.26
C ILE A 8 1.54 0.73 -26.00
N ILE A 9 1.13 -0.52 -25.71
CA ILE A 9 1.65 -1.27 -24.56
C ILE A 9 3.15 -1.54 -24.70
N ASP A 10 3.61 -1.93 -25.88
CA ASP A 10 5.03 -2.21 -26.14
C ASP A 10 5.90 -0.94 -26.00
N GLU A 11 5.40 0.21 -26.48
CA GLU A 11 6.06 1.51 -26.31
C GLU A 11 6.11 1.96 -24.85
N PHE A 12 5.02 1.77 -24.10
CA PHE A 12 4.98 2.06 -22.67
C PHE A 12 5.98 1.17 -21.90
N ARG A 13 6.00 -0.13 -22.19
CA ARG A 13 6.91 -1.11 -21.55
C ARG A 13 8.38 -0.71 -21.69
N ALA A 14 8.80 -0.37 -22.91
CA ALA A 14 10.18 0.02 -23.18
C ALA A 14 10.65 1.24 -22.36
N ARG A 15 9.72 2.10 -21.92
CA ARG A 15 10.02 3.26 -21.06
C ARG A 15 9.88 2.95 -19.57
N ALA A 16 8.92 2.09 -19.22
CA ALA A 16 8.59 1.74 -17.85
C ALA A 16 9.75 1.02 -17.13
N ASP A 17 10.59 0.27 -17.86
CA ASP A 17 11.77 -0.38 -17.29
C ASP A 17 12.74 0.64 -16.67
N GLY A 18 13.03 1.75 -17.35
CA GLY A 18 13.89 2.82 -16.82
C GLY A 18 13.27 3.59 -15.65
N MET A 19 11.95 3.83 -15.71
CA MET A 19 11.21 4.49 -14.61
C MET A 19 11.17 3.65 -13.33
N SER A 20 11.24 2.32 -13.44
CA SER A 20 11.13 1.43 -12.29
C SER A 20 12.29 1.58 -11.29
N ASP A 21 13.48 1.95 -11.76
CA ASP A 21 14.64 2.20 -10.90
C ASP A 21 14.51 3.54 -10.14
N ASP A 22 14.03 4.58 -10.80
CA ASP A 22 13.77 5.88 -10.17
C ASP A 22 12.71 5.75 -9.07
N ILE A 23 11.62 5.03 -9.35
CA ILE A 23 10.55 4.76 -8.38
C ILE A 23 11.10 4.02 -7.14
N LEU A 24 12.08 3.14 -7.32
CA LEU A 24 12.69 2.43 -6.20
C LEU A 24 13.55 3.34 -5.32
N ALA A 25 14.32 4.24 -5.93
CA ALA A 25 15.11 5.23 -5.21
C ALA A 25 14.19 6.16 -4.39
N GLU A 26 13.12 6.65 -5.00
CA GLU A 26 12.13 7.48 -4.32
C GLU A 26 11.37 6.73 -3.21
N THR A 27 11.11 5.44 -3.40
CA THR A 27 10.50 4.58 -2.40
C THR A 27 11.43 4.42 -1.20
N GLU A 28 12.72 4.19 -1.44
CA GLU A 28 13.72 4.07 -0.38
C GLU A 28 13.85 5.36 0.42
N GLU A 29 13.85 6.51 -0.26
CA GLU A 29 13.86 7.81 0.41
C GLU A 29 12.66 7.95 1.35
N TRP A 30 11.47 7.60 0.90
CA TRP A 30 10.22 7.76 1.66
C TRP A 30 10.05 6.74 2.79
N LEU A 31 10.18 5.45 2.49
CA LEU A 31 10.00 4.38 3.47
C LEU A 31 11.24 4.14 4.33
N GLY A 32 12.38 4.76 3.99
CA GLY A 32 13.68 4.46 4.58
C GLY A 32 14.23 3.09 4.18
N THR A 33 13.57 2.38 3.26
CA THR A 33 13.96 1.05 2.78
C THR A 33 13.27 0.72 1.47
N VAL A 34 13.92 -0.05 0.60
CA VAL A 34 13.24 -0.70 -0.53
C VAL A 34 12.54 -1.98 -0.03
N PRO A 35 11.20 -2.09 -0.10
CA PRO A 35 10.47 -3.29 0.29
C PRO A 35 11.00 -4.53 -0.44
N PHE A 36 11.15 -5.64 0.28
CA PHE A 36 11.67 -6.89 -0.32
C PHE A 36 10.79 -7.39 -1.47
N ILE A 37 9.49 -7.12 -1.41
CA ILE A 37 8.53 -7.50 -2.45
C ILE A 37 8.90 -6.87 -3.78
N PHE A 38 9.34 -5.61 -3.81
CA PHE A 38 9.78 -4.95 -5.04
C PHE A 38 11.05 -5.61 -5.60
N LYS A 39 12.02 -5.94 -4.74
CA LYS A 39 13.25 -6.64 -5.15
C LYS A 39 12.93 -7.98 -5.81
N LEU A 40 12.00 -8.75 -5.24
CA LEU A 40 11.61 -10.06 -5.78
C LEU A 40 10.76 -9.92 -7.06
N MET A 41 9.85 -8.95 -7.10
CA MET A 41 9.00 -8.72 -8.28
C MET A 41 9.81 -8.32 -9.52
N ARG A 42 11.00 -7.71 -9.36
CA ARG A 42 11.92 -7.43 -10.47
C ARG A 42 12.37 -8.67 -11.26
N GLU A 43 12.25 -9.88 -10.69
CA GLU A 43 12.45 -11.11 -11.47
C GLU A 43 11.40 -11.29 -12.58
N ARG A 44 10.32 -10.51 -12.56
CA ARG A 44 9.30 -10.39 -13.61
C ARG A 44 9.12 -8.91 -13.98
N PRO A 45 10.06 -8.32 -14.73
CA PRO A 45 10.13 -6.87 -14.96
C PRO A 45 8.85 -6.30 -15.58
N GLU A 46 8.23 -7.02 -16.52
CA GLU A 46 6.97 -6.57 -17.11
C GLU A 46 5.86 -6.39 -16.06
N SER A 47 5.67 -7.37 -15.19
CA SER A 47 4.65 -7.29 -14.13
C SER A 47 5.01 -6.24 -13.08
N PHE A 48 6.30 -6.13 -12.76
CA PHE A 48 6.78 -5.18 -11.78
C PHE A 48 6.57 -3.73 -12.22
N ALA A 49 6.92 -3.38 -13.46
CA ALA A 49 6.83 -2.02 -13.97
C ALA A 49 5.41 -1.45 -13.88
N PHE A 50 4.39 -2.25 -14.23
CA PHE A 50 2.99 -1.84 -14.08
C PHE A 50 2.54 -1.76 -12.63
N SER A 51 2.90 -2.74 -11.79
CA SER A 51 2.52 -2.76 -10.38
C SER A 51 3.11 -1.57 -9.64
N VAL A 52 4.43 -1.38 -9.74
CA VAL A 52 5.15 -0.38 -8.96
C VAL A 52 4.70 1.04 -9.30
N LEU A 53 4.38 1.32 -10.56
CA LEU A 53 3.82 2.60 -10.96
C LEU A 53 2.45 2.85 -10.33
N GLY A 54 1.57 1.84 -10.40
CA GLY A 54 0.24 1.92 -9.78
C GLY A 54 0.33 2.09 -8.27
N ASP A 55 1.17 1.29 -7.62
CA ASP A 55 1.40 1.31 -6.18
C ASP A 55 1.96 2.66 -5.73
N TYR A 56 2.97 3.18 -6.44
CA TYR A 56 3.60 4.47 -6.16
C TYR A 56 2.59 5.63 -6.18
N HIS A 57 1.77 5.72 -7.23
CA HIS A 57 0.75 6.78 -7.33
C HIS A 57 -0.39 6.60 -6.34
N THR A 58 -0.77 5.37 -6.02
CA THR A 58 -1.88 5.10 -5.10
C THR A 58 -1.47 5.36 -3.66
N ALA A 59 -0.24 4.99 -3.28
CA ALA A 59 0.30 5.21 -1.94
C ALA A 59 0.69 6.68 -1.68
N ARG A 60 0.89 7.48 -2.75
CA ARG A 60 1.14 8.93 -2.69
C ARG A 60 0.01 9.72 -3.35
N PRO A 61 -1.20 9.69 -2.80
CA PRO A 61 -2.32 10.37 -3.43
C PRO A 61 -2.13 11.89 -3.36
N PRO A 62 -2.41 12.65 -4.43
CA PRO A 62 -2.21 14.11 -4.45
C PRO A 62 -3.20 14.88 -3.58
N HIS A 63 -4.19 14.20 -3.00
CA HIS A 63 -5.30 14.80 -2.24
C HIS A 63 -5.20 14.56 -0.72
N LEU A 64 -4.21 13.80 -0.25
CA LEU A 64 -3.91 13.66 1.18
C LEU A 64 -2.49 14.16 1.42
N ASP A 65 -2.27 14.85 2.53
CA ASP A 65 -0.91 15.10 2.99
C ASP A 65 -0.21 13.77 3.35
N ALA A 66 1.12 13.77 3.31
CA ALA A 66 1.92 12.55 3.48
C ALA A 66 1.67 11.87 4.84
N LYS A 67 1.58 12.65 5.92
CA LYS A 67 1.28 12.12 7.27
C LYS A 67 -0.07 11.39 7.28
N THR A 68 -1.11 12.02 6.72
CA THR A 68 -2.45 11.43 6.64
C THR A 68 -2.45 10.16 5.79
N ALA A 69 -1.75 10.16 4.65
CA ALA A 69 -1.63 8.97 3.80
C ALA A 69 -0.97 7.79 4.55
N GLU A 70 0.09 8.05 5.32
CA GLU A 70 0.75 7.01 6.13
C GLU A 70 -0.13 6.46 7.24
N LEU A 71 -0.88 7.32 7.95
CA LEU A 71 -1.82 6.85 8.98
C LEU A 71 -2.90 5.95 8.35
N VAL A 72 -3.42 6.29 7.17
CA VAL A 72 -4.34 5.43 6.42
C VAL A 72 -3.67 4.11 6.03
N ALA A 73 -2.43 4.13 5.56
CA ALA A 73 -1.67 2.92 5.22
C ALA A 73 -1.45 2.02 6.44
N ILE A 74 -1.13 2.59 7.61
CA ILE A 74 -1.02 1.87 8.88
C ILE A 74 -2.36 1.20 9.25
N ALA A 75 -3.47 1.93 9.17
CA ALA A 75 -4.80 1.39 9.48
C ALA A 75 -5.16 0.23 8.55
N ALA A 76 -4.92 0.38 7.25
CA ALA A 76 -5.16 -0.66 6.25
C ALA A 76 -4.28 -1.90 6.49
N ALA A 77 -2.98 -1.71 6.75
CA ALA A 77 -2.05 -2.79 7.06
C ALA A 77 -2.45 -3.54 8.35
N ALA A 78 -2.83 -2.82 9.41
CA ALA A 78 -3.30 -3.40 10.65
C ALA A 78 -4.59 -4.20 10.46
N GLY A 79 -5.58 -3.65 9.74
CA GLY A 79 -6.83 -4.34 9.42
C GLY A 79 -6.65 -5.59 8.55
N ALA A 80 -5.62 -5.60 7.70
CA ALA A 80 -5.25 -6.74 6.85
C ALA A 80 -4.38 -7.79 7.55
N GLY A 81 -3.93 -7.54 8.79
CA GLY A 81 -2.99 -8.42 9.50
C GLY A 81 -1.56 -8.41 8.93
N ALA A 82 -1.18 -7.34 8.23
CA ALA A 82 0.13 -7.18 7.60
C ALA A 82 1.13 -6.48 8.56
N ASP A 83 1.55 -7.18 9.60
CA ASP A 83 2.43 -6.68 10.67
C ASP A 83 3.75 -6.05 10.17
N LYS A 84 4.36 -6.65 9.15
CA LYS A 84 5.58 -6.11 8.52
C LYS A 84 5.31 -4.78 7.82
N CYS A 85 4.16 -4.63 7.17
CA CYS A 85 3.76 -3.37 6.53
C CYS A 85 3.48 -2.30 7.58
N VAL A 86 2.83 -2.66 8.70
CA VAL A 86 2.64 -1.74 9.84
C VAL A 86 3.98 -1.17 10.29
N LYS A 87 5.02 -2.01 10.45
CA LYS A 87 6.35 -1.54 10.87
C LYS A 87 6.97 -0.55 9.88
N VAL A 88 6.86 -0.83 8.57
CA VAL A 88 7.41 0.05 7.52
C VAL A 88 6.71 1.40 7.53
N HIS A 89 5.38 1.40 7.51
CA HIS A 89 4.59 2.63 7.45
C HIS A 89 4.61 3.43 8.77
N VAL A 90 4.83 2.79 9.92
CA VAL A 90 5.14 3.50 11.17
C VAL A 90 6.42 4.32 11.04
N GLY A 91 7.46 3.77 10.41
CA GLY A 91 8.70 4.51 10.15
C GLY A 91 8.48 5.72 9.25
N ALA A 92 7.74 5.54 8.15
CA ALA A 92 7.38 6.63 7.23
C ALA A 92 6.50 7.69 7.91
N ALA A 93 5.48 7.29 8.66
CA ALA A 93 4.60 8.22 9.39
C ALA A 93 5.39 9.11 10.36
N LEU A 94 6.32 8.52 11.11
CA LEU A 94 7.19 9.27 12.04
C LEU A 94 8.07 10.28 11.28
N LYS A 95 8.59 9.91 10.10
CA LYS A 95 9.36 10.81 9.23
C LYS A 95 8.53 12.01 8.76
N GLU A 96 7.25 11.79 8.48
CA GLU A 96 6.27 12.84 8.13
C GLU A 96 5.70 13.60 9.34
N GLY A 97 6.25 13.37 10.54
CA GLY A 97 5.90 14.11 11.75
C GLY A 97 4.68 13.58 12.51
N ALA A 98 4.23 12.35 12.22
CA ALA A 98 3.26 11.67 13.07
C ALA A 98 3.83 11.44 14.47
N THR A 99 2.96 11.56 15.47
CA THR A 99 3.28 11.23 16.86
C THR A 99 2.97 9.77 17.16
N ARG A 100 3.59 9.26 18.23
CA ARG A 100 3.29 7.92 18.76
C ARG A 100 1.80 7.76 19.07
N ASP A 101 1.15 8.80 19.56
CA ASP A 101 -0.25 8.74 19.96
C ASP A 101 -1.19 8.74 18.74
N GLU A 102 -0.92 9.54 17.70
CA GLU A 102 -1.65 9.46 16.42
C GLU A 102 -1.57 8.06 15.80
N ILE A 103 -0.39 7.43 15.84
CA ILE A 103 -0.18 6.06 15.34
C ILE A 103 -0.96 5.04 16.20
N LEU A 104 -0.92 5.17 17.51
CA LEU A 104 -1.65 4.27 18.42
C LEU A 104 -3.16 4.39 18.19
N ASP A 105 -3.70 5.60 18.14
CA ASP A 105 -5.12 5.85 17.88
C ASP A 105 -5.55 5.26 16.53
N THR A 106 -4.72 5.42 15.49
CA THR A 106 -4.95 4.84 14.16
C THR A 106 -5.07 3.30 14.22
N ILE A 107 -4.18 2.63 14.94
CA ILE A 107 -4.22 1.17 15.10
C ILE A 107 -5.44 0.74 15.92
N LEU A 108 -5.80 1.48 16.97
CA LEU A 108 -6.99 1.20 17.77
C LEU A 108 -8.27 1.35 16.95
N ILE A 109 -8.37 2.38 16.10
CA ILE A 109 -9.46 2.56 15.14
C ILE A 109 -9.56 1.38 14.19
N ALA A 110 -8.43 0.94 13.61
CA ALA A 110 -8.38 -0.24 12.75
C ALA A 110 -8.88 -1.49 13.49
N GLY A 111 -8.52 -1.67 14.76
CA GLY A 111 -9.03 -2.74 15.61
C GLY A 111 -10.55 -2.69 15.82
N VAL A 112 -11.13 -1.50 16.05
CA VAL A 112 -12.59 -1.32 16.16
C VAL A 112 -13.27 -1.71 14.85
N MET A 113 -12.76 -1.26 13.70
CA MET A 113 -13.29 -1.65 12.38
C MET A 113 -13.16 -3.15 12.15
N GLY A 114 -12.03 -3.76 12.52
CA GLY A 114 -11.76 -5.18 12.38
C GLY A 114 -12.75 -6.07 13.14
N LYS A 115 -13.27 -5.63 14.29
CA LYS A 115 -14.31 -6.37 15.04
C LYS A 115 -15.54 -6.67 14.17
N THR A 116 -15.91 -5.76 13.27
CA THR A 116 -17.11 -5.92 12.44
C THR A 116 -17.00 -7.11 11.47
N ARG A 117 -15.78 -7.45 11.02
CA ARG A 117 -15.53 -8.64 10.17
C ARG A 117 -15.91 -9.95 10.87
N ILE A 118 -15.83 -9.99 12.20
CA ILE A 118 -16.19 -11.16 13.00
C ILE A 118 -17.64 -11.06 13.47
N LEU A 119 -17.97 -9.96 14.16
CA LEU A 119 -19.23 -9.82 14.86
C LEU A 119 -20.43 -9.70 13.92
N ALA A 120 -20.33 -8.93 12.82
CA ALA A 120 -21.48 -8.71 11.95
C ALA A 120 -22.00 -10.00 11.29
N PRO A 121 -21.18 -10.82 10.62
CA PRO A 121 -21.69 -12.08 10.04
C PRO A 121 -22.08 -13.10 11.11
N ALA A 122 -21.32 -13.22 12.21
CA ALA A 122 -21.62 -14.19 13.27
C ALA A 122 -22.94 -13.89 13.99
N LEU A 123 -23.17 -12.62 14.35
CA LEU A 123 -24.39 -12.22 15.04
C LEU A 123 -25.61 -12.27 14.10
N ARG A 124 -25.43 -12.02 12.79
CA ARG A 124 -26.49 -12.24 11.81
C ARG A 124 -26.87 -13.70 11.69
N ALA A 125 -25.89 -14.59 11.55
CA ALA A 125 -26.14 -16.04 11.52
C ALA A 125 -26.81 -16.53 12.82
N PHE A 126 -26.38 -16.01 13.98
CA PHE A 126 -27.01 -16.30 15.26
C PHE A 126 -28.46 -15.82 15.30
N GLN A 127 -28.73 -14.58 14.86
CA GLN A 127 -30.07 -14.02 14.79
C GLN A 127 -30.98 -14.82 13.86
N ASP A 128 -30.48 -15.28 12.72
CA ASP A 128 -31.24 -16.07 11.75
C ASP A 128 -31.50 -17.53 12.22
N SER A 129 -30.86 -17.96 13.31
CA SER A 129 -30.99 -19.32 13.87
C SER A 129 -32.13 -19.46 14.89
N PHE A 130 -32.80 -18.36 15.25
CA PHE A 130 -33.93 -18.31 16.19
C PHE A 130 -35.01 -17.37 15.67
#